data_AF-A0A8J4PSY1-F1
#
_entry.id   AF-A0A8J4PSY1-F1
#
_cell.length_a   1.000
_cell.length_b   1.000
_cell.length_c   1.000
_cell.angle_alpha   90.00
_cell.angle_beta   90.00
_cell.angle_gamma   90.00
#
_symmetry.space_group_name_H-M   'P 1'
#
loop_
_entity.id
_entity.type
_entity.pdbx_description
1 polymer ?
#
loop_
_entity_poly.entity_id
_entity_poly.type
_entity_poly.pdbx_seq_one_letter_code
_entity_poly.pdbx_strand_id
1 'polypeptide(L)'
;MSTSNLKSLTLRTFNHPIQVDVLPISLQVLYLDEYNHPLKASVLPNGLKSLYIYALEYPLEKGSLPSSLTSISMVRYQSSFESVAPLNLSHLFVSFIDPSISKVLSNVQDISIKTNEISPLVSLKSTSIQNLCLSLRVKTPIHTDLLPLSLRKLRLQGMTIPSSAVIPKSCFYLKTDIKDLDPTSIPKSVRYNIFSGVKKLINF
;
A
#
# COMPACT_ATOMS: atom_id res chain seq x y z
N MET A 1 -31.73 -1.44 11.16
CA MET A 1 -30.59 -1.87 10.30
C MET A 1 -30.80 -1.31 8.91
N SER A 2 -29.87 -0.49 8.40
CA SER A 2 -30.01 0.17 7.09
C SER A 2 -30.09 -0.86 5.96
N THR A 3 -31.20 -0.84 5.21
CA THR A 3 -31.54 -1.74 4.09
C THR A 3 -30.88 -1.34 2.77
N SER A 4 -29.87 -0.46 2.80
CA SER A 4 -29.26 0.02 1.57
C SER A 4 -28.41 -1.06 0.90
N ASN A 5 -28.43 -1.12 -0.44
CA ASN A 5 -27.54 -1.94 -1.27
C ASN A 5 -26.22 -1.23 -1.61
N LEU A 6 -25.89 -0.13 -0.92
CA LEU A 6 -24.72 0.68 -1.20
C LEU A 6 -23.43 -0.13 -1.01
N LYS A 7 -22.67 -0.30 -2.10
CA LYS A 7 -21.40 -1.05 -2.10
C LYS A 7 -20.17 -0.20 -1.89
N SER A 8 -20.20 1.06 -2.30
CA SER A 8 -19.08 1.99 -2.19
C SER A 8 -19.57 3.32 -1.65
N LEU A 9 -18.81 3.89 -0.72
CA LEU A 9 -19.09 5.19 -0.13
C LEU A 9 -17.80 6.01 -0.09
N THR A 10 -17.88 7.24 -0.56
CA THR A 10 -16.80 8.21 -0.48
C THR A 10 -17.22 9.37 0.41
N LEU A 11 -16.49 9.55 1.49
CA LEU A 11 -16.66 10.63 2.46
C LEU A 11 -15.49 11.59 2.32
N ARG A 12 -15.58 12.53 1.37
CA ARG A 12 -14.49 13.46 1.06
C ARG A 12 -14.26 14.46 2.20
N THR A 13 -15.27 15.24 2.54
CA THR A 13 -15.18 16.33 3.52
C THR A 13 -15.93 16.02 4.82
N PHE A 14 -16.27 14.74 5.06
CA PHE A 14 -17.01 14.36 6.26
C PHE A 14 -16.05 14.22 7.43
N ASN A 15 -16.14 15.16 8.37
CA ASN A 15 -15.27 15.20 9.53
C ASN A 15 -16.08 15.22 10.84
N HIS A 16 -17.00 14.25 10.99
CA HIS A 16 -17.73 14.01 12.23
C HIS A 16 -17.55 12.54 12.64
N PRO A 17 -17.69 12.17 13.92
CA PRO A 17 -17.59 10.78 14.34
C PRO A 17 -18.61 9.89 13.61
N ILE A 18 -18.15 8.77 13.04
CA ILE A 18 -19.05 7.75 12.49
C ILE A 18 -19.51 6.87 13.65
N GLN A 19 -20.82 6.85 13.90
CA GLN A 19 -21.42 5.97 14.91
C GLN A 19 -21.54 4.53 14.41
N VAL A 20 -21.58 3.60 15.35
CA VAL A 20 -21.85 2.18 15.07
C VAL A 20 -23.19 2.04 14.33
N ASP A 21 -23.28 1.08 13.41
CA ASP A 21 -24.47 0.74 12.61
C ASP A 21 -25.00 1.82 11.64
N VAL A 22 -24.35 2.99 11.53
CA VAL A 22 -24.72 4.02 10.55
C VAL A 22 -24.28 3.65 9.14
N LEU A 23 -23.11 2.99 9.00
CA LEU A 23 -22.64 2.50 7.71
C LEU A 23 -23.47 1.28 7.27
N PRO A 24 -23.90 1.22 6.00
CA PRO A 24 -24.65 0.08 5.51
C PRO A 24 -23.87 -1.24 5.63
N ILE A 25 -24.54 -2.30 6.08
CA ILE A 25 -23.94 -3.64 6.20
C ILE A 25 -23.47 -4.21 4.86
N SER A 26 -24.02 -3.72 3.75
CA SER A 26 -23.70 -4.13 2.39
C SER A 26 -22.45 -3.45 1.82
N LEU A 27 -21.90 -2.46 2.54
CA LEU A 27 -20.76 -1.64 2.12
C LEU A 27 -19.49 -2.49 2.03
N GLN A 28 -18.82 -2.39 0.88
CA GLN A 28 -17.60 -3.14 0.56
C GLN A 28 -16.39 -2.21 0.42
N VAL A 29 -16.60 -0.96 0.03
CA VAL A 29 -15.53 0.02 -0.18
C VAL A 29 -15.86 1.32 0.55
N LEU A 30 -14.92 1.79 1.36
CA LEU A 30 -15.04 3.06 2.08
C LEU A 30 -13.81 3.93 1.82
N TYR A 31 -14.05 5.18 1.41
CA TYR A 31 -13.03 6.21 1.30
C TYR A 31 -13.29 7.30 2.34
N LEU A 32 -12.30 7.54 3.20
CA LEU A 32 -12.26 8.57 4.23
C LEU A 32 -11.10 9.52 3.90
N ASP A 33 -11.41 10.73 3.44
CA ASP A 33 -10.39 11.69 3.01
C ASP A 33 -10.04 12.69 4.12
N GLU A 34 -10.97 13.57 4.49
CA GLU A 34 -10.76 14.56 5.57
C GLU A 34 -11.32 14.09 6.94
N TYR A 35 -11.43 12.78 7.15
CA TYR A 35 -11.93 12.22 8.41
C TYR A 35 -10.83 12.24 9.48
N ASN A 36 -10.97 13.12 10.47
CA ASN A 36 -10.04 13.21 11.60
C ASN A 36 -10.72 12.91 12.93
N HIS A 37 -11.24 11.69 13.07
CA HIS A 37 -11.79 11.17 14.32
C HIS A 37 -11.33 9.73 14.54
N PRO A 38 -11.35 9.18 15.77
CA PRO A 38 -11.04 7.77 15.98
C PRO A 38 -11.96 6.84 15.19
N LEU A 39 -11.39 5.77 14.62
CA LEU A 39 -12.15 4.61 14.12
C LEU A 39 -12.25 3.59 15.25
N LYS A 40 -13.37 3.61 15.98
CA LYS A 40 -13.62 2.66 17.08
C LYS A 40 -14.00 1.28 16.55
N ALA A 41 -13.87 0.26 17.39
CA ALA A 41 -14.35 -1.09 17.09
C ALA A 41 -15.84 -1.08 16.67
N SER A 42 -16.19 -1.95 15.72
CA SER A 42 -17.55 -2.12 15.18
C SER A 42 -18.14 -0.93 14.38
N VAL A 43 -17.40 0.17 14.21
CA VAL A 43 -17.84 1.28 13.33
C VAL A 43 -17.85 0.86 11.87
N LEU A 44 -16.80 0.14 11.44
CA LEU A 44 -16.70 -0.38 10.08
C LEU A 44 -17.53 -1.66 9.94
N PRO A 45 -18.31 -1.83 8.86
CA PRO A 45 -19.15 -3.00 8.69
C PRO A 45 -18.30 -4.25 8.44
N ASN A 46 -18.73 -5.39 8.98
CA ASN A 46 -18.03 -6.68 8.85
C ASN A 46 -17.87 -7.15 7.40
N GLY A 47 -18.62 -6.60 6.44
CA GLY A 47 -18.50 -6.91 5.01
C GLY A 47 -17.43 -6.10 4.25
N LEU A 48 -16.81 -5.11 4.89
CA LEU A 48 -15.90 -4.16 4.23
C LEU A 48 -14.65 -4.85 3.68
N LYS A 49 -14.37 -4.65 2.39
CA LYS A 49 -13.24 -5.28 1.66
C LYS A 49 -12.09 -4.32 1.42
N SER A 50 -12.40 -3.05 1.19
CA SER A 50 -11.40 -2.03 0.88
C SER A 50 -11.63 -0.78 1.71
N LEU A 51 -10.56 -0.30 2.34
CA LEU A 51 -10.56 0.91 3.15
C LEU A 51 -9.45 1.85 2.69
N TYR A 52 -9.84 3.08 2.39
CA TYR A 52 -8.93 4.16 2.00
C TYR A 52 -9.02 5.27 3.04
N ILE A 53 -7.88 5.61 3.64
CA ILE A 53 -7.76 6.64 4.67
C ILE A 53 -6.69 7.63 4.24
N TYR A 54 -7.02 8.92 4.30
CA TYR A 54 -6.07 10.00 4.14
C TYR A 54 -5.96 10.78 5.46
N ALA A 55 -4.74 11.05 5.89
CA ALA A 55 -4.39 11.93 7.00
C ALA A 55 -5.11 11.68 8.34
N LEU A 56 -5.39 10.42 8.69
CA LEU A 56 -5.90 10.08 10.03
C LEU A 56 -4.82 10.30 11.09
N GLU A 57 -5.07 11.21 12.02
CA GLU A 57 -4.12 11.54 13.11
C GLU A 57 -4.30 10.62 14.32
N TYR A 58 -5.47 9.99 14.46
CA TYR A 58 -5.77 9.08 15.55
C TYR A 58 -5.23 7.68 15.29
N PRO A 59 -4.54 7.05 16.26
CA PRO A 59 -4.10 5.67 16.11
C PRO A 59 -5.31 4.74 16.01
N LEU A 60 -5.18 3.72 15.17
CA LEU A 60 -6.15 2.63 15.10
C LEU A 60 -6.04 1.76 16.34
N GLU A 61 -7.19 1.36 16.88
CA GLU A 61 -7.27 0.47 18.03
C GLU A 61 -7.47 -0.98 17.60
N LYS A 62 -7.11 -1.93 18.46
CA LYS A 62 -7.39 -3.35 18.23
C LYS A 62 -8.89 -3.57 18.00
N GLY A 63 -9.24 -4.21 16.88
CA GLY A 63 -10.64 -4.48 16.51
C GLY A 63 -11.34 -3.33 15.77
N SER A 64 -10.66 -2.20 15.50
CA SER A 64 -11.18 -1.12 14.64
C SER A 64 -11.31 -1.54 13.17
N LEU A 65 -10.44 -2.45 12.71
CA LEU A 65 -10.42 -2.96 11.35
C LEU A 65 -11.08 -4.35 11.27
N PRO A 66 -12.10 -4.55 10.43
CA PRO A 66 -12.76 -5.85 10.29
C PRO A 66 -11.86 -6.86 9.57
N SER A 67 -11.95 -8.13 9.96
CA SER A 67 -11.14 -9.24 9.42
C SER A 67 -11.39 -9.57 7.95
N SER A 68 -12.46 -9.01 7.38
CA SER A 68 -12.86 -9.15 5.98
C SER A 68 -12.10 -8.22 5.03
N LEU A 69 -11.37 -7.23 5.56
CA LEU A 69 -10.54 -6.33 4.77
C LEU A 69 -9.42 -7.10 4.07
N THR A 70 -9.37 -6.94 2.76
CA THR A 70 -8.32 -7.50 1.90
C THR A 70 -7.41 -6.41 1.33
N SER A 71 -7.86 -5.15 1.36
CA SER A 71 -7.15 -4.01 0.79
C SER A 71 -7.23 -2.79 1.70
N ILE A 72 -6.08 -2.22 2.01
CA ILE A 72 -5.95 -1.02 2.83
C ILE A 72 -5.04 -0.02 2.14
N SER A 73 -5.45 1.24 2.10
CA SER A 73 -4.62 2.36 1.67
C SER A 73 -4.60 3.42 2.75
N MET A 74 -3.44 3.69 3.32
CA MET A 74 -3.22 4.69 4.36
C MET A 74 -2.21 5.73 3.89
N VAL A 75 -2.67 6.96 3.70
CA VAL A 75 -1.84 8.10 3.32
C VAL A 75 -1.68 9.00 4.54
N ARG A 76 -0.45 9.40 4.87
CA ARG A 76 -0.10 10.26 6.02
C ARG A 76 -0.49 9.72 7.40
N TYR A 77 -0.78 8.43 7.52
CA TYR A 77 -0.94 7.75 8.82
C TYR A 77 0.43 7.42 9.39
N GLN A 78 0.73 7.87 10.61
CA GLN A 78 2.08 7.76 11.20
C GLN A 78 2.17 6.81 12.39
N SER A 79 1.05 6.27 12.87
CA SER A 79 1.05 5.33 13.99
C SER A 79 1.35 3.90 13.52
N SER A 80 1.78 3.03 14.44
CA SER A 80 2.07 1.63 14.13
C SER A 80 0.82 0.90 13.63
N PHE A 81 1.00 0.05 12.63
CA PHE A 81 -0.05 -0.76 12.01
C PHE A 81 -0.01 -2.24 12.41
N GLU A 82 1.09 -2.71 13.02
CA GLU A 82 1.33 -4.13 13.31
C GLU A 82 0.18 -4.79 14.07
N SER A 83 -0.22 -4.21 15.20
CA SER A 83 -1.17 -4.84 16.14
C SER A 83 -2.62 -4.79 15.66
N VAL A 84 -2.91 -4.04 14.60
CA VAL A 84 -4.27 -3.79 14.09
C VAL A 84 -4.50 -4.33 12.69
N ALA A 85 -3.46 -4.82 12.01
CA ALA A 85 -3.56 -5.33 10.65
C ALA A 85 -4.53 -6.53 10.56
N PRO A 86 -5.46 -6.55 9.59
CA PRO A 86 -6.36 -7.67 9.40
C PRO A 86 -5.62 -8.90 8.83
N LEU A 87 -6.01 -10.10 9.26
CA LEU A 87 -5.32 -11.36 8.93
C LEU A 87 -5.27 -11.66 7.42
N ASN A 88 -6.30 -11.24 6.67
CA ASN A 88 -6.47 -11.53 5.24
C ASN A 88 -5.98 -10.39 4.33
N LEU A 89 -5.13 -9.50 4.85
CA LEU A 89 -4.65 -8.36 4.09
C LEU A 89 -3.77 -8.82 2.92
N SER A 90 -4.22 -8.54 1.70
CA SER A 90 -3.53 -8.92 0.46
C SER A 90 -2.92 -7.72 -0.26
N HIS A 91 -3.52 -6.53 -0.10
CA HIS A 91 -3.12 -5.30 -0.76
C HIS A 91 -2.92 -4.20 0.26
N LEU A 92 -1.74 -3.59 0.25
CA LEU A 92 -1.37 -2.54 1.19
C LEU A 92 -0.74 -1.36 0.47
N PHE A 93 -1.33 -0.18 0.62
CA PHE A 93 -0.70 1.08 0.27
C PHE A 93 -0.40 1.86 1.56
N VAL A 94 0.85 2.31 1.70
CA VAL A 94 1.26 3.19 2.81
C VAL A 94 2.16 4.32 2.31
N SER A 95 2.03 5.51 2.90
CA SER A 95 2.95 6.62 2.61
C SER A 95 3.97 6.92 3.73
N PHE A 96 3.87 6.17 4.82
CA PHE A 96 4.80 6.18 5.93
C PHE A 96 5.06 4.71 6.29
N ILE A 97 6.28 4.40 6.69
CA ILE A 97 6.62 3.05 7.10
C ILE A 97 7.33 3.14 8.43
N ASP A 98 6.78 2.43 9.39
CA ASP A 98 7.45 2.16 10.63
C ASP A 98 8.17 0.79 10.59
N PRO A 99 9.19 0.55 11.45
CA PRO A 99 9.96 -0.69 11.44
C PRO A 99 9.12 -1.96 11.62
N SER A 100 7.95 -1.87 12.26
CA SER A 100 7.07 -3.02 12.52
C SER A 100 6.32 -3.53 11.29
N ILE A 101 6.30 -2.76 10.18
CA ILE A 101 5.56 -3.12 8.97
C ILE A 101 5.90 -4.54 8.48
N SER A 102 7.16 -4.95 8.62
CA SER A 102 7.68 -6.25 8.17
C SER A 102 6.86 -7.44 8.68
N LYS A 103 6.31 -7.34 9.89
CA LYS A 103 5.49 -8.39 10.51
C LYS A 103 4.12 -8.54 9.85
N VAL A 104 3.61 -7.47 9.26
CA VAL A 104 2.34 -7.45 8.53
C VAL A 104 2.49 -8.02 7.11
N LEU A 105 3.70 -7.94 6.53
CA LEU A 105 3.96 -8.31 5.13
C LEU A 105 4.00 -9.82 4.87
N SER A 106 3.81 -10.66 5.88
CA SER A 106 3.84 -12.13 5.74
C SER A 106 2.74 -12.65 4.80
N ASN A 107 1.58 -11.99 4.73
CA ASN A 107 0.45 -12.39 3.89
C ASN A 107 0.15 -11.41 2.73
N VAL A 108 0.86 -10.29 2.67
CA VAL A 108 0.63 -9.24 1.66
C VAL A 108 1.27 -9.65 0.33
N GLN A 109 0.47 -9.64 -0.73
CA GLN A 109 0.93 -9.95 -2.09
C GLN A 109 1.27 -8.67 -2.87
N ASP A 110 0.49 -7.62 -2.64
CA ASP A 110 0.61 -6.35 -3.36
C ASP A 110 0.90 -5.24 -2.38
N ILE A 111 2.07 -4.62 -2.51
CA ILE A 111 2.46 -3.50 -1.67
C ILE A 111 2.88 -2.29 -2.50
N SER A 112 2.35 -1.15 -2.11
CA SER A 112 2.70 0.15 -2.67
C SER A 112 3.15 1.08 -1.56
N ILE A 113 4.33 1.65 -1.72
CA ILE A 113 4.96 2.51 -0.73
C ILE A 113 5.28 3.82 -1.39
N LYS A 114 4.81 4.92 -0.78
CA LYS A 114 5.13 6.28 -1.22
C LYS A 114 5.74 7.07 -0.07
N THR A 115 7.05 7.05 0.06
CA THR A 115 7.76 7.65 1.20
C THR A 115 8.79 8.69 0.76
N ASN A 116 9.25 9.51 1.71
CA ASN A 116 10.37 10.43 1.53
C ASN A 116 11.70 9.82 2.04
N GLU A 117 11.65 8.67 2.71
CA GLU A 117 12.80 8.06 3.40
C GLU A 117 13.12 6.66 2.87
N ILE A 118 14.42 6.30 2.82
CA ILE A 118 14.92 5.02 2.25
C ILE A 118 14.99 3.91 3.30
N SER A 119 15.16 4.30 4.58
CA SER A 119 15.19 3.45 5.79
C SER A 119 14.22 2.26 5.76
N PRO A 120 12.98 2.41 5.27
CA PRO A 120 12.01 1.34 5.38
C PRO A 120 12.11 0.23 4.32
N LEU A 121 12.97 0.36 3.32
CA LEU A 121 13.17 -0.68 2.30
C LEU A 121 13.92 -1.90 2.85
N VAL A 122 14.70 -1.72 3.93
CA VAL A 122 15.46 -2.81 4.60
C VAL A 122 14.53 -3.87 5.21
N SER A 123 13.29 -3.49 5.52
CA SER A 123 12.30 -4.33 6.19
C SER A 123 11.43 -5.15 5.23
N LEU A 124 11.63 -5.06 3.91
CA LEU A 124 10.77 -5.70 2.89
C LEU A 124 11.14 -7.15 2.56
N LYS A 125 11.95 -7.83 3.38
CA LYS A 125 12.28 -9.26 3.22
C LYS A 125 11.06 -10.15 3.54
N SER A 126 10.04 -10.11 2.68
CA SER A 126 8.88 -11.00 2.71
C SER A 126 8.97 -11.99 1.55
N THR A 127 8.49 -13.21 1.78
CA THR A 127 8.40 -14.26 0.77
C THR A 127 7.07 -14.23 0.00
N SER A 128 6.08 -13.45 0.44
CA SER A 128 4.74 -13.43 -0.16
C SER A 128 4.51 -12.33 -1.19
N ILE A 129 5.34 -11.27 -1.17
CA ILE A 129 5.16 -10.10 -2.03
C ILE A 129 5.43 -10.46 -3.49
N GLN A 130 4.41 -10.30 -4.33
CA GLN A 130 4.48 -10.53 -5.77
C GLN A 130 4.55 -9.21 -6.56
N ASN A 131 3.87 -8.16 -6.08
CA ASN A 131 3.85 -6.86 -6.74
C ASN A 131 4.33 -5.78 -5.77
N LEU A 132 5.44 -5.12 -6.12
CA LEU A 132 6.03 -4.05 -5.33
C LEU A 132 6.05 -2.76 -6.12
N CYS A 133 5.43 -1.72 -5.58
CA CYS A 133 5.55 -0.36 -6.08
C CYS A 133 6.27 0.51 -5.03
N LEU A 134 7.43 1.04 -5.39
CA LEU A 134 8.16 2.00 -4.58
C LEU A 134 8.19 3.34 -5.28
N SER A 135 7.70 4.37 -4.60
CA SER A 135 7.76 5.75 -5.06
C SER A 135 8.46 6.60 -4.01
N LEU A 136 9.62 7.12 -4.37
CA LEU A 136 10.37 8.08 -3.56
C LEU A 136 10.24 9.48 -4.16
N ARG A 137 10.18 10.50 -3.30
CA ARG A 137 10.28 11.89 -3.76
C ARG A 137 11.73 12.31 -4.03
N VAL A 138 12.69 11.65 -3.37
CA VAL A 138 14.11 11.92 -3.51
C VAL A 138 14.73 10.82 -4.37
N LYS A 139 15.47 11.22 -5.41
CA LYS A 139 16.17 10.28 -6.29
C LYS A 139 17.28 9.58 -5.52
N THR A 140 17.08 8.31 -5.21
CA THR A 140 18.07 7.52 -4.47
C THR A 140 18.24 6.13 -5.11
N PRO A 141 19.45 5.53 -5.01
CA PRO A 141 19.67 4.18 -5.49
C PRO A 141 18.81 3.17 -4.73
N ILE A 142 18.22 2.22 -5.45
CA ILE A 142 17.61 1.05 -4.83
C ILE A 142 18.69 0.03 -4.44
N HIS A 143 18.59 -0.47 -3.21
CA HIS A 143 19.32 -1.64 -2.74
C HIS A 143 18.55 -2.90 -3.15
N THR A 144 18.89 -3.47 -4.31
CA THR A 144 18.13 -4.60 -4.88
C THR A 144 18.29 -5.90 -4.11
N ASP A 145 19.32 -6.02 -3.29
CA ASP A 145 19.53 -7.10 -2.32
C ASP A 145 18.41 -7.20 -1.27
N LEU A 146 17.61 -6.14 -1.13
CA LEU A 146 16.46 -6.09 -0.23
C LEU A 146 15.14 -6.47 -0.89
N LEU A 147 15.12 -6.73 -2.21
CA LEU A 147 13.90 -7.06 -2.93
C LEU A 147 13.42 -8.49 -2.59
N PRO A 148 12.10 -8.69 -2.44
CA PRO A 148 11.51 -10.03 -2.30
C PRO A 148 11.92 -10.97 -3.43
N LEU A 149 12.37 -12.19 -3.11
CA LEU A 149 12.74 -13.18 -4.13
C LEU A 149 11.52 -13.72 -4.89
N SER A 150 10.31 -13.59 -4.35
CA SER A 150 9.04 -13.97 -5.00
C SER A 150 8.48 -12.90 -5.94
N LEU A 151 9.16 -11.76 -6.07
CA LEU A 151 8.69 -10.61 -6.80
C LEU A 151 8.46 -10.92 -8.28
N ARG A 152 7.25 -10.63 -8.77
CA ARG A 152 6.83 -10.81 -10.17
C ARG A 152 6.81 -9.50 -10.94
N LYS A 153 6.35 -8.42 -10.29
CA LYS A 153 6.26 -7.09 -10.87
C LYS A 153 6.91 -6.06 -9.94
N LEU A 154 7.81 -5.27 -10.50
CA LEU A 154 8.47 -4.17 -9.81
C LEU A 154 8.14 -2.84 -10.49
N ARG A 155 7.65 -1.88 -9.71
CA ARG A 155 7.50 -0.50 -10.14
C ARG A 155 8.33 0.40 -9.26
N LEU A 156 9.22 1.15 -9.87
CA LEU A 156 10.06 2.14 -9.20
C LEU A 156 9.74 3.53 -9.77
N GLN A 157 9.58 4.51 -8.92
CA GLN A 157 9.38 5.90 -9.31
C GLN A 157 10.23 6.81 -8.44
N GLY A 158 10.96 7.73 -9.06
CA GLY A 158 11.85 8.64 -8.33
C GLY A 158 13.00 7.92 -7.63
N MET A 159 13.45 6.79 -8.18
CA MET A 159 14.61 6.04 -7.70
C MET A 159 15.65 5.92 -8.83
N THR A 160 16.88 5.51 -8.52
CA THR A 160 17.88 5.08 -9.50
C THR A 160 18.18 3.59 -9.31
N ILE A 161 18.52 2.88 -10.40
CA ILE A 161 18.94 1.48 -10.37
C ILE A 161 20.44 1.51 -10.68
N PRO A 162 21.32 1.15 -9.73
CA PRO A 162 22.76 1.10 -10.01
C PRO A 162 23.08 -0.01 -11.01
N SER A 163 24.19 0.10 -11.75
CA SER A 163 24.60 -0.92 -12.73
C SER A 163 24.81 -2.30 -12.10
N SER A 164 25.21 -2.33 -10.82
CA SER A 164 25.36 -3.53 -9.99
C SER A 164 24.04 -4.13 -9.46
N ALA A 165 22.90 -3.49 -9.72
CA ALA A 165 21.61 -3.96 -9.26
C ALA A 165 21.27 -5.34 -9.85
N VAL A 166 20.74 -6.22 -9.00
CA VAL A 166 20.28 -7.54 -9.39
C VAL A 166 18.80 -7.64 -9.11
N ILE A 167 17.98 -7.55 -10.16
CA ILE A 167 16.54 -7.76 -10.05
C ILE A 167 16.28 -9.28 -9.89
N PRO A 168 15.38 -9.71 -8.98
CA PRO A 168 15.02 -11.12 -8.82
C PRO A 168 14.61 -11.78 -10.14
N LYS A 169 15.11 -13.00 -10.41
CA LYS A 169 14.83 -13.75 -11.66
C LYS A 169 13.34 -14.06 -11.89
N SER A 170 12.58 -14.13 -10.80
CA SER A 170 11.12 -14.30 -10.77
C SER A 170 10.38 -13.08 -11.32
N CYS A 171 11.03 -11.91 -11.34
CA CYS A 171 10.46 -10.69 -11.86
C CYS A 171 10.41 -10.80 -13.38
N PHE A 172 9.23 -10.56 -13.96
CA PHE A 172 9.03 -10.54 -15.41
C PHE A 172 8.60 -9.16 -15.91
N TYR A 173 8.33 -8.22 -15.00
CA TYR A 173 7.88 -6.89 -15.35
C TYR A 173 8.52 -5.80 -14.48
N LEU A 174 9.22 -4.86 -15.12
CA LEU A 174 9.77 -3.67 -14.49
C LEU A 174 9.13 -2.41 -15.11
N LYS A 175 8.67 -1.49 -14.26
CA LYS A 175 8.25 -0.16 -14.70
C LYS A 175 9.04 0.92 -13.95
N THR A 176 9.66 1.84 -14.67
CA THR A 176 10.46 2.90 -14.06
C THR A 176 10.44 4.22 -14.82
N ASP A 177 10.77 5.32 -14.16
CA ASP A 177 11.03 6.64 -14.75
C ASP A 177 12.53 6.92 -14.97
N ILE A 178 13.40 5.93 -14.71
CA ILE A 178 14.84 6.01 -14.96
C ILE A 178 15.12 5.95 -16.46
N LYS A 179 15.70 7.02 -17.00
CA LYS A 179 16.01 7.14 -18.43
C LYS A 179 17.33 6.46 -18.80
N ASP A 180 18.31 6.49 -17.90
CA ASP A 180 19.67 6.00 -18.15
C ASP A 180 19.89 4.60 -17.54
N LEU A 181 18.87 3.75 -17.64
CA LEU A 181 18.92 2.41 -17.06
C LEU A 181 19.93 1.54 -17.82
N ASP A 182 20.96 1.04 -17.12
CA ASP A 182 21.92 0.10 -17.69
C ASP A 182 21.21 -1.21 -18.08
N PRO A 183 21.17 -1.58 -19.38
CA PRO A 183 20.50 -2.80 -19.82
C PRO A 183 21.09 -4.07 -19.21
N THR A 184 22.35 -4.04 -18.75
CA THR A 184 23.03 -5.19 -18.14
C THR A 184 22.52 -5.50 -16.74
N SER A 185 21.92 -4.53 -16.04
CA SER A 185 21.32 -4.70 -14.71
C SER A 185 19.93 -5.34 -14.75
N ILE A 186 19.36 -5.52 -15.95
CA ILE A 186 18.02 -6.09 -16.14
C ILE A 186 18.16 -7.54 -16.61
N PRO A 187 17.59 -8.52 -15.89
CA PRO A 187 17.52 -9.89 -16.37
C PRO A 187 16.84 -9.95 -17.74
N LYS A 188 17.39 -10.73 -18.69
CA LYS A 188 16.87 -10.85 -20.06
C LYS A 188 15.38 -11.27 -20.14
N SER A 189 14.87 -11.93 -19.11
CA SER A 189 13.46 -12.36 -19.00
C SER A 189 12.50 -11.23 -18.61
N VAL A 190 12.99 -10.08 -18.15
CA VAL A 190 12.18 -8.97 -17.67
C VAL A 190 11.75 -8.09 -18.83
N ARG A 191 10.45 -7.95 -19.03
CA ARG A 191 9.89 -6.87 -19.85
C ARG A 191 9.97 -5.58 -19.06
N TYR A 192 10.56 -4.52 -19.62
CA TYR A 192 10.64 -3.23 -18.95
C TYR A 192 10.00 -2.10 -19.76
N ASN A 193 9.44 -1.12 -19.06
CA ASN A 193 8.85 0.08 -19.64
C ASN A 193 9.38 1.32 -18.88
N ILE A 194 10.02 2.22 -19.62
CA ILE A 194 10.45 3.53 -19.14
C ILE A 194 9.36 4.54 -19.51
N PHE A 195 8.71 5.14 -18.52
CA PHE A 195 7.67 6.12 -18.79
C PHE A 195 8.21 7.55 -18.65
N SER A 196 8.04 8.35 -19.70
CA SER A 196 8.19 9.81 -19.62
C SER A 196 6.92 10.37 -19.00
N GLY A 197 7.00 10.93 -17.80
CA GLY A 197 5.82 11.40 -17.07
C GLY A 197 4.95 12.35 -17.90
N VAL A 198 3.65 12.02 -18.04
CA VAL A 198 2.44 12.85 -17.77
C VAL A 198 1.20 11.93 -17.83
N LYS A 199 0.42 11.92 -16.73
CA LYS A 199 -1.01 11.51 -16.51
C LYS A 199 -1.51 10.09 -16.88
N LYS A 200 -1.98 9.35 -15.85
CA LYS A 200 -3.37 9.37 -15.34
C LYS A 200 -3.44 8.59 -14.02
N LEU A 201 -4.33 9.04 -13.14
CA LEU A 201 -4.61 8.50 -11.81
C LEU A 201 -4.69 6.96 -11.84
N ILE A 202 -3.98 6.33 -10.91
CA ILE A 202 -4.25 4.93 -10.57
C ILE A 202 -5.51 4.97 -9.72
N ASN A 203 -6.67 4.71 -10.34
CA ASN A 203 -7.78 4.14 -9.61
C ASN A 203 -7.36 2.70 -9.28
N PHE A 204 -7.18 2.44 -7.99
CA PHE A 204 -7.30 1.10 -7.41
C PHE A 204 -8.75 0.93 -6.98
#